data_AF-A0A3C0G5R4-F1
#
_entry.id   AF-A0A3C0G5R4-F1
#
_cell.length_a   1.000
_cell.length_b   1.000
_cell.length_c   1.000
_cell.angle_alpha   90.00
_cell.angle_beta   90.00
_cell.angle_gamma   90.00
#
_symmetry.space_group_name_H-M   'P 1'
#
loop_
_entity.id
_entity.type
_entity.pdbx_description
1 polymer ?
#
loop_
_entity_poly.entity_id
_entity_poly.type
_entity_poly.pdbx_seq_one_letter_code
_entity_poly.pdbx_strand_id
1 'polypeptide(L)'
;MVVKTHNPTDIDILSRPIPGQSLTDTAGEKPYEKPPSIVSPRQAFDLVSESLEEPAAYQNIVSLLDAGISAETLASAVTLKMFSEGVFTPDIAEIIKPPLTARITDIGVEEGIEDLRVVNEIPDEDIDPENDLEMMQRINPEKFGQKLRATVEEEEIQDMLLNLENPNEGMQEPSRESFLDMEVQ
;
A
#
# COMPACT_ATOMS: atom_id res chain seq x y z
N MET A 1 -40.90 12.97 11.39
CA MET A 1 -39.71 12.28 10.88
C MET A 1 -38.50 13.07 11.35
N VAL A 2 -37.85 12.63 12.43
CA VAL A 2 -36.69 13.33 13.00
C VAL A 2 -35.47 12.85 12.23
N VAL A 3 -34.91 13.71 11.38
CA VAL A 3 -33.65 13.46 10.70
C VAL A 3 -32.57 13.51 11.78
N LYS A 4 -32.01 12.36 12.16
CA LYS A 4 -30.86 12.30 13.06
C LYS A 4 -29.65 12.84 12.30
N THR A 5 -29.29 14.09 12.58
CA THR A 5 -28.03 14.70 12.16
C THR A 5 -26.90 13.99 12.91
N HIS A 6 -26.21 13.08 12.24
CA HIS A 6 -24.99 12.48 12.79
C HIS A 6 -23.85 13.45 12.54
N ASN A 7 -23.23 13.94 13.62
CA ASN A 7 -22.00 14.71 13.58
C ASN A 7 -20.88 13.78 13.05
N PRO A 8 -20.10 14.16 12.02
CA PRO A 8 -19.17 13.23 11.34
C PRO A 8 -18.02 12.71 12.20
N THR A 9 -17.86 13.19 13.44
CA THR A 9 -16.83 12.74 14.39
C THR A 9 -17.28 11.66 15.37
N ASP A 10 -18.57 11.31 15.43
CA ASP A 10 -19.10 10.25 16.31
C ASP A 10 -19.30 8.94 15.52
N ILE A 11 -18.21 8.28 15.17
CA ILE A 11 -18.26 6.92 14.61
C ILE A 11 -18.41 5.94 15.78
N ASP A 12 -19.63 5.48 16.04
CA ASP A 12 -19.89 4.44 17.03
C ASP A 12 -19.36 3.09 16.52
N ILE A 13 -18.22 2.66 17.05
CA ILE A 13 -17.55 1.38 16.75
C ILE A 13 -18.39 0.14 17.09
N LEU A 14 -19.50 0.32 17.83
CA LEU A 14 -20.45 -0.73 18.17
C LEU A 14 -21.75 -0.67 17.35
N SER A 15 -21.86 0.28 16.41
CA SER A 15 -22.97 0.34 15.46
C SER A 15 -22.90 -0.86 14.52
N ARG A 16 -23.68 -1.89 14.84
CA ARG A 16 -23.86 -3.11 14.03
C ARG A 16 -25.30 -3.17 13.56
N PRO A 17 -25.58 -3.83 12.42
CA PRO A 17 -26.94 -3.99 11.98
C PRO A 17 -27.77 -4.71 13.03
N ILE A 18 -28.96 -4.20 13.33
CA ILE A 18 -29.88 -4.84 14.27
C ILE A 18 -30.34 -6.19 13.69
N PRO A 19 -30.50 -7.24 14.50
CA PRO A 19 -31.05 -8.50 14.01
C PRO A 19 -32.39 -8.27 13.30
N GLY A 20 -32.52 -8.77 12.08
CA GLY A 20 -33.73 -8.56 11.26
C GLY A 20 -33.81 -7.21 10.56
N GLN A 21 -32.75 -6.39 10.58
CA GLN A 21 -32.68 -5.12 9.86
C GLN A 21 -33.03 -5.27 8.37
N SER A 22 -32.60 -6.35 7.72
CA SER A 22 -32.93 -6.65 6.32
C SER A 22 -34.43 -6.81 6.04
N LEU A 23 -35.26 -7.02 7.09
CA LEU A 23 -36.72 -7.12 6.96
C LEU A 23 -37.43 -5.80 7.26
N THR A 24 -36.76 -4.85 7.92
CA THR A 24 -37.35 -3.58 8.39
C THR A 24 -36.82 -2.35 7.66
N ASP A 25 -35.63 -2.45 7.07
CA ASP A 25 -35.06 -1.40 6.23
C ASP A 25 -35.86 -1.25 4.94
N THR A 26 -35.73 -0.07 4.30
CA THR A 26 -36.37 0.16 3.01
C THR A 26 -35.78 -0.77 1.97
N ALA A 27 -36.64 -1.60 1.37
CA ALA A 27 -36.22 -2.55 0.33
C ALA A 27 -35.52 -1.84 -0.84
N GLY A 28 -34.35 -2.35 -1.23
CA GLY A 28 -33.57 -1.79 -2.32
C GLY A 28 -32.71 -0.61 -1.91
N GLU A 29 -32.41 -0.44 -0.62
CA GLU A 29 -31.45 0.58 -0.19
C GLU A 29 -30.00 0.09 -0.42
N LYS A 30 -29.75 -1.19 -0.17
CA LYS A 30 -28.39 -1.74 -0.19
C LYS A 30 -27.99 -2.18 -1.61
N PRO A 31 -26.71 -2.02 -2.02
CA PRO A 31 -26.25 -2.44 -3.34
C PRO A 31 -26.53 -3.92 -3.65
N TYR A 32 -26.43 -4.80 -2.64
CA TYR A 32 -26.71 -6.22 -2.75
C TYR A 32 -28.21 -6.59 -2.78
N GLU A 33 -29.11 -5.63 -2.61
CA GLU A 33 -30.56 -5.84 -2.74
C GLU A 33 -31.07 -5.54 -4.15
N LYS A 34 -30.23 -4.95 -5.01
CA LYS A 34 -30.58 -4.64 -6.39
C LYS A 34 -29.92 -5.64 -7.35
N PRO A 35 -30.61 -6.04 -8.42
CA PRO A 35 -29.95 -6.75 -9.50
C PRO A 35 -28.91 -5.84 -10.15
N PRO A 36 -27.82 -6.41 -10.70
CA PRO A 36 -26.82 -5.65 -11.45
C PRO A 36 -27.47 -4.96 -12.65
N SER A 37 -27.05 -3.73 -12.93
CA SER A 37 -27.56 -2.96 -14.07
C SER A 37 -27.10 -3.53 -15.41
N ILE A 38 -25.90 -4.14 -15.44
CA ILE A 38 -25.30 -4.73 -16.64
C ILE A 38 -24.95 -6.20 -16.36
N VAL A 39 -25.38 -7.06 -17.28
CA VAL A 39 -25.10 -8.51 -17.25
C VAL A 39 -24.15 -8.95 -18.35
N SER A 40 -23.91 -8.12 -19.36
CA SER A 40 -23.04 -8.45 -20.49
C SER A 40 -21.60 -7.96 -20.22
N PRO A 41 -20.58 -8.83 -20.25
CA PRO A 41 -19.19 -8.42 -20.07
C PRO A 41 -18.74 -7.37 -21.08
N ARG A 42 -19.22 -7.47 -22.33
CA ARG A 42 -18.89 -6.49 -23.37
C ARG A 42 -19.44 -5.11 -23.04
N GLN A 43 -20.70 -5.03 -22.63
CA GLN A 43 -21.31 -3.75 -22.25
C GLN A 43 -20.66 -3.17 -20.99
N ALA A 44 -20.26 -4.02 -20.04
CA ALA A 44 -19.55 -3.59 -18.85
C ALA A 44 -18.17 -3.00 -19.21
N PHE A 45 -17.43 -3.64 -20.11
CA PHE A 45 -16.16 -3.12 -20.61
C PHE A 45 -16.34 -1.80 -21.35
N ASP A 46 -17.32 -1.70 -22.25
CA ASP A 46 -17.59 -0.48 -23.02
C ASP A 46 -17.90 0.70 -22.07
N LEU A 47 -18.75 0.48 -21.06
CA LEU A 47 -19.10 1.49 -20.07
C LEU A 47 -17.89 1.93 -19.22
N VAL A 48 -17.10 0.97 -18.74
CA VAL A 48 -15.92 1.30 -17.93
C VAL A 48 -14.89 2.03 -18.79
N SER A 49 -14.66 1.60 -20.03
CA SER A 49 -13.72 2.25 -20.94
C SER A 49 -14.12 3.69 -21.24
N GLU A 50 -15.41 3.95 -21.48
CA GLU A 50 -15.94 5.31 -21.64
C GLU A 50 -15.66 6.17 -20.40
N SER A 51 -15.81 5.60 -19.20
CA SER A 51 -15.48 6.31 -17.95
C SER A 51 -14.00 6.64 -17.77
N LEU A 52 -13.09 5.85 -18.39
CA LEU A 52 -11.65 6.15 -18.36
C LEU A 52 -11.28 7.29 -19.33
N GLU A 53 -12.07 7.49 -20.39
CA GLU A 53 -11.87 8.55 -21.39
C GLU A 53 -12.39 9.91 -20.93
N GLU A 54 -13.13 9.97 -19.81
CA GLU A 54 -13.52 11.25 -19.21
C GLU A 54 -12.27 12.07 -18.85
N PRO A 55 -12.18 13.36 -19.23
CA PRO A 55 -10.94 14.14 -19.11
C PRO A 55 -10.33 14.15 -17.70
N ALA A 56 -11.17 14.17 -16.67
CA ALA A 56 -10.72 14.13 -15.28
C ALA A 56 -10.20 12.74 -14.88
N ALA A 57 -10.87 11.66 -15.30
CA ALA A 57 -10.43 10.30 -15.02
C ALA A 57 -9.13 9.99 -15.77
N TYR A 58 -9.05 10.36 -17.04
CA TYR A 58 -7.89 10.17 -17.90
C TYR A 58 -6.62 10.79 -17.28
N GLN A 59 -6.66 12.07 -16.91
CA GLN A 59 -5.51 12.75 -16.28
C GLN A 59 -5.08 12.10 -14.97
N ASN A 60 -6.04 11.66 -14.15
CA ASN A 60 -5.75 10.97 -12.91
C ASN A 60 -5.07 9.62 -13.17
N ILE A 61 -5.56 8.83 -14.14
CA ILE A 61 -4.98 7.54 -14.50
C ILE A 61 -3.53 7.73 -14.98
N VAL A 62 -3.29 8.68 -15.88
CA VAL A 62 -1.95 8.99 -16.38
C VAL A 62 -1.01 9.39 -15.24
N SER A 63 -1.47 10.25 -14.33
CA SER A 63 -0.68 10.66 -13.15
C SER A 63 -0.35 9.49 -12.22
N LEU A 64 -1.29 8.55 -12.05
CA LEU A 64 -1.09 7.36 -11.23
C LEU A 64 -0.15 6.34 -11.89
N LEU A 65 -0.23 6.20 -13.22
CA LEU A 65 0.70 5.38 -13.99
C LEU A 65 2.12 5.96 -13.93
N ASP A 66 2.27 7.27 -14.06
CA ASP A 66 3.56 7.98 -13.93
C ASP A 66 4.13 7.89 -12.50
N ALA A 67 3.26 7.86 -11.49
CA ALA A 67 3.64 7.55 -10.11
C ALA A 67 4.09 6.09 -9.90
N GLY A 68 4.03 5.24 -10.94
CA GLY A 68 4.48 3.85 -10.90
C GLY A 68 3.46 2.86 -10.34
N ILE A 69 2.18 3.24 -10.26
CA ILE A 69 1.10 2.28 -9.96
C ILE A 69 0.88 1.40 -11.19
N SER A 70 0.74 0.10 -10.98
CA SER A 70 0.53 -0.82 -12.10
C SER A 70 -0.85 -0.69 -12.76
N ALA A 71 -0.90 -0.90 -14.07
CA ALA A 71 -2.15 -0.88 -14.84
C ALA A 71 -3.18 -1.90 -14.31
N GLU A 72 -2.72 -3.08 -13.89
CA GLU A 72 -3.58 -4.09 -13.25
C GLU A 72 -4.19 -3.61 -11.93
N THR A 73 -3.43 -2.88 -11.12
CA THR A 73 -3.95 -2.31 -9.86
C THR A 73 -5.04 -1.28 -10.15
N LEU A 74 -4.83 -0.43 -11.15
CA LEU A 74 -5.84 0.55 -11.55
C LEU A 74 -7.10 -0.13 -12.10
N ALA A 75 -6.95 -1.12 -12.98
CA ALA A 75 -8.07 -1.91 -13.48
C ALA A 75 -8.85 -2.60 -12.34
N SER A 76 -8.13 -3.14 -11.35
CA SER A 76 -8.73 -3.78 -10.17
C SER A 76 -9.46 -2.78 -9.28
N ALA A 77 -8.91 -1.59 -9.07
CA ALA A 77 -9.55 -0.53 -8.28
C ALA A 77 -10.85 -0.05 -8.95
N VAL A 78 -10.82 0.18 -10.27
CA VAL A 78 -12.00 0.60 -11.04
C VAL A 78 -13.08 -0.47 -11.02
N THR A 79 -12.74 -1.73 -11.29
CA THR A 79 -13.71 -2.83 -11.29
C THR A 79 -14.30 -3.10 -9.92
N LEU A 80 -13.51 -2.97 -8.85
CA LEU A 80 -13.98 -3.07 -7.47
C LEU A 80 -14.99 -1.97 -7.12
N LYS A 81 -14.72 -0.71 -7.53
CA LYS A 81 -15.64 0.41 -7.33
C LYS A 81 -16.99 0.14 -7.99
N MET A 82 -16.97 -0.27 -9.25
CA MET A 82 -18.18 -0.52 -10.04
C MET A 82 -19.01 -1.70 -9.52
N PHE A 83 -18.35 -2.74 -9.03
CA PHE A 83 -19.00 -3.83 -8.31
C PHE A 83 -19.64 -3.33 -7.00
N SER A 84 -18.92 -2.51 -6.23
CA SER A 84 -19.42 -1.97 -4.95
C SER A 84 -20.65 -1.07 -5.12
N GLU A 85 -20.74 -0.38 -6.25
CA GLU A 85 -21.90 0.41 -6.67
C GLU A 85 -23.06 -0.43 -7.22
N GLY A 86 -22.84 -1.74 -7.44
CA GLY A 86 -23.86 -2.66 -7.96
C GLY A 86 -24.06 -2.58 -9.48
N VAL A 87 -23.07 -2.06 -10.23
CA VAL A 87 -23.19 -1.93 -11.69
C VAL A 87 -23.17 -3.29 -12.37
N PHE A 88 -22.23 -4.15 -11.97
CA PHE A 88 -22.09 -5.53 -12.46
C PHE A 88 -21.66 -6.48 -11.33
N THR A 89 -21.77 -7.78 -11.59
CA THR A 89 -21.39 -8.85 -10.65
C THR A 89 -19.86 -9.01 -10.56
N PRO A 90 -19.34 -9.63 -9.49
CA PRO A 90 -17.90 -9.85 -9.35
C PRO A 90 -17.35 -10.74 -10.47
N ASP A 91 -18.14 -11.70 -10.98
CA ASP A 91 -17.72 -12.54 -12.11
C ASP A 91 -17.47 -11.70 -13.38
N ILE A 92 -18.32 -10.71 -13.65
CA ILE A 92 -18.14 -9.79 -14.78
C ILE A 92 -16.91 -8.90 -14.53
N ALA A 93 -16.73 -8.42 -13.29
CA ALA A 93 -15.58 -7.63 -12.89
C ALA A 93 -14.26 -8.35 -13.19
N GLU A 94 -14.19 -9.65 -12.88
CA GLU A 94 -13.04 -10.50 -13.20
C GLU A 94 -12.84 -10.70 -14.70
N ILE A 95 -13.93 -10.95 -15.45
CA ILE A 95 -13.85 -11.19 -16.90
C ILE A 95 -13.33 -9.96 -17.66
N ILE A 96 -13.74 -8.75 -17.25
CA ILE A 96 -13.35 -7.51 -17.94
C ILE A 96 -11.99 -6.96 -17.51
N LYS A 97 -11.40 -7.48 -16.42
CA LYS A 97 -10.12 -6.98 -15.90
C LYS A 97 -8.97 -7.07 -16.92
N PRO A 98 -8.69 -8.22 -17.57
CA PRO A 98 -7.60 -8.31 -18.54
C PRO A 98 -7.72 -7.32 -19.72
N PRO A 99 -8.87 -7.19 -20.42
CA PRO A 99 -8.98 -6.20 -21.49
C PRO A 99 -8.94 -4.76 -20.96
N LEU A 100 -9.39 -4.51 -19.73
CA LEU A 100 -9.29 -3.19 -19.10
C LEU A 100 -7.84 -2.81 -18.77
N THR A 101 -7.05 -3.75 -18.24
CA THR A 101 -5.61 -3.56 -18.01
C THR A 101 -4.88 -3.23 -19.30
N ALA A 102 -5.21 -3.92 -20.40
CA ALA A 102 -4.66 -3.61 -21.72
C ALA A 102 -5.04 -2.18 -22.16
N ARG A 103 -6.30 -1.77 -22.01
CA ARG A 103 -6.74 -0.41 -22.34
C ARG A 103 -6.00 0.67 -21.53
N ILE A 104 -5.79 0.43 -20.23
CA ILE A 104 -5.04 1.36 -19.37
C ILE A 104 -3.55 1.41 -19.76
N THR A 105 -3.00 0.27 -20.18
CA THR A 105 -1.63 0.19 -20.68
C THR A 105 -1.49 0.99 -21.98
N ASP A 106 -2.44 0.88 -22.90
CA ASP A 106 -2.47 1.66 -24.13
C ASP A 106 -2.45 3.17 -23.83
N ILE A 107 -3.25 3.62 -22.85
CA ILE A 107 -3.25 5.02 -22.39
C ILE A 107 -1.86 5.46 -21.91
N GLY A 108 -1.19 4.62 -21.11
CA GLY A 108 0.17 4.94 -20.63
C GLY A 108 1.22 5.01 -21.74
N VAL A 109 1.09 4.14 -22.75
CA VAL A 109 1.97 4.13 -23.94
C VAL A 109 1.71 5.35 -24.83
N GLU A 110 0.45 5.74 -25.02
CA GLU A 110 0.05 6.93 -25.77
C GLU A 110 0.65 8.21 -25.18
N GLU A 111 0.72 8.31 -23.86
CA GLU A 111 1.31 9.43 -23.13
C GLU A 111 2.84 9.33 -22.97
N GLY A 112 3.45 8.24 -23.44
CA GLY A 112 4.91 8.07 -23.48
C GLY A 112 5.57 7.77 -22.14
N ILE A 113 4.87 7.11 -21.21
CA ILE A 113 5.44 6.70 -19.93
C ILE A 113 6.44 5.56 -20.13
N GLU A 114 7.72 5.79 -19.77
CA GLU A 114 8.82 4.84 -20.03
C GLU A 114 8.88 3.66 -19.03
N ASP A 115 8.56 3.87 -17.75
CA ASP A 115 8.58 2.84 -16.68
C ASP A 115 7.18 2.30 -16.36
N LEU A 116 6.46 1.87 -17.40
CA LEU A 116 5.08 1.41 -17.26
C LEU A 116 5.01 0.00 -16.66
N ARG A 117 4.50 -0.11 -15.44
CA ARG A 117 4.24 -1.41 -14.78
C ARG A 117 2.88 -1.94 -15.21
N VAL A 118 2.85 -3.08 -15.89
CA VAL A 118 1.58 -3.66 -16.39
C VAL A 118 0.90 -4.54 -15.34
N VAL A 119 1.65 -5.47 -14.75
CA VAL A 119 1.18 -6.48 -13.80
C VAL A 119 1.85 -6.32 -12.43
N ASN A 120 1.15 -6.76 -11.39
CA ASN A 120 1.71 -6.88 -10.05
C ASN A 120 2.55 -8.14 -9.94
N GLU A 121 3.86 -7.98 -10.03
CA GLU A 121 4.80 -9.06 -9.76
C GLU A 121 4.97 -9.23 -8.24
N ILE A 122 4.64 -10.42 -7.75
CA ILE A 122 5.08 -10.85 -6.42
C ILE A 122 6.41 -11.57 -6.63
N PRO A 123 7.51 -11.16 -5.98
CA PRO A 123 8.79 -11.84 -6.12
C PRO A 123 8.66 -13.31 -5.66
N ASP A 124 9.19 -14.23 -6.47
CA ASP A 124 9.18 -15.68 -6.20
C ASP A 124 10.20 -16.09 -5.11
N GLU A 125 11.19 -15.24 -4.83
CA GLU A 125 12.20 -15.45 -3.80
C GLU A 125 11.81 -14.76 -2.49
N ASP A 126 12.27 -15.30 -1.37
CA ASP A 126 12.18 -14.64 -0.06
C ASP A 126 12.77 -13.22 -0.20
N ILE A 127 11.98 -12.21 0.15
CA ILE A 127 12.42 -10.82 -0.01
C ILE A 127 13.61 -10.60 0.92
N ASP A 128 14.79 -10.39 0.34
CA ASP A 128 15.98 -9.97 1.08
C ASP A 128 15.66 -8.65 1.81
N PRO A 129 15.94 -8.51 3.12
CA PRO A 129 15.71 -7.29 3.87
C PRO A 129 16.23 -6.01 3.20
N GLU A 130 17.27 -6.08 2.35
CA GLU A 130 17.74 -4.92 1.57
C GLU A 130 16.74 -4.50 0.46
N ASN A 131 16.26 -5.45 -0.33
CA ASN A 131 15.25 -5.20 -1.38
C ASN A 131 13.91 -4.77 -0.77
N ASP A 132 13.54 -5.31 0.39
CA ASP A 132 12.31 -4.94 1.10
C ASP A 132 12.36 -3.47 1.54
N LEU A 133 13.53 -3.01 1.96
CA LEU A 133 13.75 -1.64 2.39
C LEU A 133 13.72 -0.66 1.21
N GLU A 134 14.26 -1.05 0.06
CA GLU A 134 14.18 -0.27 -1.18
C GLU A 134 12.73 -0.16 -1.70
N MET A 135 11.99 -1.27 -1.72
CA MET A 135 10.56 -1.26 -2.07
C MET A 135 9.75 -0.37 -1.12
N MET A 136 10.07 -0.42 0.18
CA MET A 136 9.44 0.42 1.19
C MET A 136 9.71 1.91 0.96
N GLN A 137 10.91 2.30 0.54
CA GLN A 137 11.24 3.68 0.15
C GLN A 137 10.38 4.16 -1.01
N ARG A 138 10.24 3.33 -2.05
CA ARG A 138 9.51 3.67 -3.27
C ARG A 138 8.01 3.82 -3.02
N ILE A 139 7.43 2.94 -2.19
CA ILE A 139 5.97 2.88 -1.97
C ILE A 139 5.51 3.78 -0.82
N ASN A 140 6.29 3.86 0.26
CA ASN A 140 5.90 4.61 1.46
C ASN A 140 7.12 5.21 2.18
N PRO A 141 7.60 6.40 1.74
CA PRO A 141 8.80 7.02 2.29
C PRO A 141 8.67 7.43 3.76
N GLU A 142 7.45 7.76 4.22
CA GLU A 142 7.21 8.11 5.62
C GLU A 142 7.40 6.91 6.56
N LYS A 143 6.84 5.76 6.18
CA LYS A 143 6.96 4.53 6.96
C LYS A 143 8.41 4.00 6.95
N PHE A 144 9.11 4.18 5.82
CA PHE A 144 10.53 3.91 5.73
C PHE A 144 11.34 4.79 6.69
N GLY A 145 11.08 6.10 6.72
CA GLY A 145 11.75 7.02 7.64
C GLY A 145 11.50 6.69 9.12
N GLN A 146 10.30 6.20 9.47
CA GLN A 146 10.00 5.71 10.81
C GLN A 146 10.80 4.44 11.16
N LYS A 147 10.91 3.49 10.20
CA LYS A 147 11.69 2.26 10.38
C LYS A 147 13.18 2.57 10.56
N LEU A 148 13.73 3.50 9.77
CA LEU A 148 15.11 3.95 9.91
C LEU A 148 15.41 4.62 11.25
N ARG A 149 14.49 5.47 11.72
CA ARG A 149 14.64 6.10 13.04
C ARG A 149 14.62 5.06 14.15
N ALA A 150 13.72 4.09 14.07
CA ALA A 150 13.65 2.99 15.04
C ALA A 150 14.93 2.14 15.03
N THR A 151 15.49 1.80 13.86
CA THR A 151 16.75 1.04 13.78
C THR A 151 17.95 1.83 14.31
N VAL A 152 18.02 3.14 14.05
CA VAL A 152 19.08 4.01 14.59
C VAL A 152 18.97 4.13 16.11
N GLU A 153 17.76 4.28 16.65
CA GLU A 153 17.54 4.31 18.10
C GLU A 153 17.90 2.95 18.76
N GLU A 154 17.61 1.83 18.10
CA GLU A 154 18.00 0.49 18.58
C GLU A 154 19.53 0.30 18.59
N GLU A 155 20.24 0.72 17.53
CA GLU A 155 21.71 0.69 17.47
C GLU A 155 22.34 1.59 18.53
N GLU A 156 21.84 2.82 18.72
CA GLU A 156 22.34 3.74 19.75
C GLU A 156 22.15 3.18 21.17
N ILE A 157 21.02 2.52 21.44
CA ILE A 157 20.77 1.86 22.74
C ILE A 157 21.71 0.67 22.92
N GLN A 158 21.99 -0.08 21.86
CA GLN A 158 22.87 -1.24 21.88
C GLN A 158 24.34 -0.86 22.08
N ASP A 159 24.82 0.20 21.41
CA ASP A 159 26.15 0.78 21.62
C ASP A 159 26.30 1.35 23.04
N MET A 160 25.24 1.95 23.59
CA MET A 160 25.23 2.42 24.96
C MET A 160 25.32 1.25 25.95
N LEU A 161 24.60 0.16 25.70
CA LEU A 161 24.68 -1.08 26.49
C LEU A 161 26.06 -1.75 26.41
N LEU A 162 26.66 -1.84 25.23
CA LEU A 162 28.00 -2.42 25.02
C LEU A 162 29.08 -1.61 25.75
N ASN A 163 28.97 -0.28 25.74
CA ASN A 163 29.89 0.61 26.47
C ASN A 163 29.70 0.54 28.00
N LEU A 164 28.54 0.10 28.50
CA LEU A 164 28.31 -0.16 29.91
C LEU A 164 28.82 -1.55 30.35
N GLU A 165 28.90 -2.51 29.44
CA GLU A 165 29.25 -3.90 29.77
C GLU A 165 30.76 -4.16 29.85
N ASN A 166 31.62 -3.27 29.32
CA ASN A 166 33.08 -3.45 29.38
C ASN A 166 33.87 -2.13 29.58
N PRO A 167 33.87 -1.54 30.80
CA PRO A 167 34.50 -0.24 31.05
C PRO A 167 36.04 -0.27 31.13
N ASN A 168 36.71 -1.40 30.81
CA ASN A 168 38.11 -1.61 31.19
C ASN A 168 38.99 -2.25 30.09
N GLU A 169 39.01 -1.68 28.89
CA GLU A 169 40.04 -1.99 27.86
C GLU A 169 40.78 -0.74 27.33
N GLY A 170 40.83 0.33 28.14
CA GLY A 170 41.53 1.58 27.79
C GLY A 170 42.85 1.84 28.52
N MET A 171 43.30 0.95 29.42
CA MET A 171 44.58 1.13 30.12
C MET A 171 45.60 0.10 29.63
N GLN A 172 46.35 0.46 28.59
CA GLN A 172 47.63 -0.19 28.31
C GLN A 172 48.51 -0.05 29.56
N GLU A 173 48.82 -1.16 30.22
CA GLU A 173 49.84 -1.16 31.29
C GLU A 173 51.14 -0.62 30.69
N PRO A 174 51.75 0.44 31.26
CA PRO A 174 53.08 0.84 30.84
C PRO A 174 54.00 -0.34 31.14
N SER A 175 54.80 -0.74 30.15
CA SER A 175 55.82 -1.78 30.26
C SER A 175 56.58 -1.63 31.58
N ARG A 176 56.40 -2.58 32.49
CA ARG A 176 57.18 -2.66 33.73
C ARG A 176 58.63 -2.91 33.32
N GLU A 177 59.42 -1.84 33.23
CA GLU A 177 60.87 -2.00 33.23
C GLU A 177 61.27 -2.69 34.55
N SER A 178 62.05 -3.75 34.40
CA SER A 178 62.51 -4.58 35.50
C SER A 178 63.49 -3.79 36.36
N PHE A 179 63.24 -3.70 37.67
CA PHE A 179 64.13 -3.08 38.66
C PHE A 179 65.52 -3.78 38.79
N LEU A 180 65.83 -4.75 37.94
CA LEU A 180 67.07 -5.53 37.94
C LEU A 180 68.19 -4.98 37.05
N ASP A 181 67.93 -3.98 36.19
CA ASP A 181 68.93 -3.44 35.25
C ASP A 181 69.58 -2.11 35.69
N MET A 182 69.41 -1.69 36.94
CA MET A 182 70.09 -0.51 37.47
C MET A 182 71.48 -0.91 38.03
N GLU A 183 72.49 -0.95 37.16
CA GLU A 183 73.90 -1.07 37.56
C GLU A 183 74.30 0.10 38.48
N VAL A 184 74.75 -0.22 39.69
CA VAL A 184 75.42 0.71 40.60
C VAL A 184 76.90 0.77 40.20
N GLN A 185 77.37 1.94 39.74
CA GLN A 185 78.79 2.29 39.74
C GLN A 185 79.20 2.88 41.10
#